data_AF-A0A7R8UM83-F1
#
_entry.id   AF-A0A7R8UM83-F1
#
_cell.length_a   1.000
_cell.length_b   1.000
_cell.length_c   1.000
_cell.angle_alpha   90.00
_cell.angle_beta   90.00
_cell.angle_gamma   90.00
#
_symmetry.space_group_name_H-M   'P 1'
#
loop_
_entity.id
_entity.type
_entity.pdbx_description
1 polymer ?
#
loop_
_entity_poly.entity_id
_entity_poly.type
_entity_poly.pdbx_seq_one_letter_code
_entity_poly.pdbx_strand_id
1 'polypeptide(L)'
;MIDVATLSAYGLLKLCEPTWNGDKSEKPKIFLKELSVQIASLAEIRKNCLIDFKPGNLSYGRPTMPTIQVSNAKRRCEACKTNPATKDNKTTAVYDICRKPCCSNHYIRACQSCYLRYFGNPSGSDEGSDDLDEDDRQ
;
A
#
# COMPACT_ATOMS: atom_id res chain seq x y z
N MET A 1 -10.35 15.59 -29.93
CA MET A 1 -11.20 14.69 -29.11
C MET A 1 -10.70 14.59 -27.67
N ILE A 2 -9.39 14.47 -27.43
CA ILE A 2 -8.83 14.38 -26.07
C ILE A 2 -9.18 15.63 -25.24
N ASP A 3 -9.00 16.82 -25.78
CA ASP A 3 -9.28 18.07 -25.03
C ASP A 3 -10.72 18.17 -24.55
N VAL A 4 -11.68 17.74 -25.37
CA VAL A 4 -13.11 17.73 -25.04
C VAL A 4 -13.40 16.73 -23.91
N ALA A 5 -12.78 15.55 -23.97
CA ALA A 5 -12.93 14.53 -22.93
C ALA A 5 -12.35 15.01 -21.60
N THR A 6 -11.19 15.66 -21.63
CA THR A 6 -10.52 16.18 -20.43
C THR A 6 -11.31 17.33 -19.80
N LEU A 7 -11.88 18.23 -20.60
CA LEU A 7 -12.76 19.30 -20.11
C LEU A 7 -14.05 18.73 -19.51
N SER A 8 -14.63 17.69 -20.12
CA SER A 8 -15.84 17.04 -19.62
C SER A 8 -15.59 16.34 -18.28
N ALA A 9 -14.46 15.61 -18.17
CA ALA A 9 -14.04 14.97 -16.93
C ALA A 9 -13.78 15.99 -15.80
N TYR A 10 -13.17 17.13 -16.14
CA TYR A 10 -12.98 18.22 -15.19
C TYR A 10 -14.30 18.84 -14.72
N GLY A 11 -15.29 18.96 -15.62
CA GLY A 11 -16.64 19.39 -15.28
C GLY A 11 -17.33 18.43 -14.31
N LEU A 12 -17.22 17.13 -14.54
CA LEU A 12 -17.75 16.10 -13.65
C LEU A 12 -17.10 16.13 -12.27
N LEU A 13 -15.77 16.27 -12.19
CA LEU A 13 -15.07 16.38 -10.92
C LEU A 13 -15.60 17.54 -10.07
N LYS A 14 -15.87 18.70 -10.67
CA LYS A 14 -16.45 19.85 -9.95
C LYS A 14 -17.84 19.58 -9.38
N LEU A 15 -18.63 18.73 -10.04
CA LEU A 15 -19.97 18.37 -9.57
C LEU A 15 -19.89 17.35 -8.43
N CYS A 16 -18.96 16.39 -8.52
CA CYS A 16 -18.77 15.35 -7.51
C CYS A 16 -18.04 15.85 -6.27
N GLU A 17 -17.11 16.81 -6.41
CA GLU A 17 -16.25 17.31 -5.33
C GLU A 17 -16.31 18.85 -5.23
N PRO A 18 -17.43 19.42 -4.77
CA PRO A 18 -17.62 20.87 -4.70
C PRO A 18 -16.65 21.55 -3.72
N THR A 19 -16.13 20.80 -2.74
CA THR A 19 -15.19 21.27 -1.71
C THR A 19 -13.73 21.23 -2.17
N TRP A 20 -13.44 20.75 -3.39
CA TRP A 20 -12.07 20.69 -3.90
C TRP A 20 -11.47 22.09 -3.99
N ASN A 21 -10.60 22.41 -3.02
CA ASN A 21 -10.11 23.75 -2.74
C ASN A 21 -8.79 24.02 -3.48
N GLY A 22 -8.70 25.20 -4.07
CA GLY A 22 -7.54 25.66 -4.83
C GLY A 22 -7.85 26.95 -5.59
N ASP A 23 -6.83 27.68 -6.02
CA ASP A 23 -7.03 28.89 -6.81
C ASP A 23 -7.71 28.57 -8.13
N LYS A 24 -8.75 29.34 -8.49
CA LYS A 24 -9.62 29.07 -9.67
C LYS A 24 -8.82 28.91 -10.96
N SER A 25 -7.69 29.61 -11.09
CA SER A 25 -6.78 29.56 -12.24
C SER A 25 -5.86 28.32 -12.25
N GLU A 26 -5.59 27.73 -11.08
CA GLU A 26 -4.68 26.58 -10.94
C GLU A 26 -5.41 25.24 -10.97
N LYS A 27 -6.68 25.19 -10.58
CA LYS A 27 -7.48 23.95 -10.56
C LYS A 27 -7.40 23.14 -11.86
N PRO A 28 -7.52 23.72 -13.08
CA PRO A 28 -7.38 22.93 -14.31
C PRO A 28 -5.99 22.31 -14.47
N LYS A 29 -4.93 23.02 -14.06
CA LYS A 29 -3.55 22.52 -14.14
C LYS A 29 -3.30 21.41 -13.14
N ILE A 30 -3.81 21.55 -11.91
CA ILE A 30 -3.71 20.53 -10.86
C ILE A 30 -4.44 19.26 -11.32
N PHE A 31 -5.67 19.40 -11.83
CA PHE A 31 -6.43 18.28 -12.39
C PHE A 31 -5.67 17.53 -13.48
N LEU A 32 -5.12 18.25 -14.46
CA LEU A 32 -4.35 17.65 -15.55
C LEU A 32 -3.10 16.91 -15.04
N LYS A 33 -2.43 17.48 -14.03
CA LYS A 33 -1.26 16.86 -13.40
C LYS A 33 -1.64 15.57 -12.70
N GLU A 34 -2.69 15.57 -11.90
CA GLU A 34 -3.19 14.36 -11.22
C GLU A 34 -3.66 13.30 -12.21
N LEU A 35 -4.42 13.69 -13.24
CA LEU A 35 -4.86 12.80 -14.32
C LEU A 35 -3.65 12.15 -15.03
N SER A 36 -2.60 12.92 -15.31
CA SER A 36 -1.39 12.39 -15.94
C SER A 36 -0.67 11.35 -15.07
N VAL A 37 -0.65 11.55 -13.75
CA VAL A 37 -0.05 10.60 -12.79
C VAL A 37 -0.86 9.32 -12.73
N GLN A 38 -2.19 9.41 -12.70
CA GLN A 38 -3.07 8.22 -12.69
C GLN A 38 -2.95 7.41 -13.99
N ILE A 39 -2.89 8.07 -15.14
CA ILE A 39 -2.69 7.38 -16.42
C ILE A 39 -1.31 6.70 -16.47
N ALA A 40 -0.26 7.39 -16.00
CA ALA A 40 1.09 6.84 -15.95
C ALA A 40 1.20 5.64 -15.01
N SER A 41 0.58 5.70 -13.82
CA SER A 41 0.60 4.59 -12.86
C SER A 41 -0.13 3.35 -13.40
N LEU A 42 -1.25 3.52 -14.10
CA LEU A 42 -1.94 2.43 -14.77
C LEU A 42 -1.08 1.81 -15.89
N ALA A 43 -0.32 2.62 -16.62
CA ALA A 43 0.60 2.13 -17.64
C ALA A 43 1.79 1.36 -17.03
N GLU A 44 2.32 1.80 -15.89
CA GLU A 44 3.40 1.10 -15.17
C GLU A 44 2.92 -0.22 -14.54
N ILE A 45 1.70 -0.25 -13.98
CA ILE A 45 1.09 -1.48 -13.47
C ILE A 45 0.95 -2.50 -14.60
N ARG A 46 0.50 -2.07 -15.79
CA ARG A 46 0.40 -2.96 -16.97
C ARG A 46 1.76 -3.47 -17.44
N LYS A 47 2.81 -2.64 -17.39
CA LYS A 47 4.19 -3.06 -17.72
C LYS A 47 4.78 -4.04 -16.70
N ASN A 48 4.42 -3.91 -15.42
CA ASN A 48 4.89 -4.82 -14.37
C ASN A 48 4.13 -6.17 -14.33
N CYS A 49 2.94 -6.25 -14.95
CA CYS A 49 2.22 -7.51 -15.14
C CYS A 49 2.69 -8.31 -16.37
N LEU A 50 3.41 -7.69 -17.31
CA LEU A 50 4.09 -8.41 -18.39
C LEU A 50 5.54 -8.68 -17.97
N ILE A 51 5.79 -9.90 -17.52
CA ILE A 51 7.13 -10.40 -17.19
C ILE A 51 8.00 -10.33 -18.45
N ASP A 52 8.88 -9.33 -18.54
CA ASP A 52 10.30 -9.51 -18.93
C ASP A 52 11.13 -8.21 -18.86
N PHE A 53 12.10 -8.23 -17.94
CA PHE A 53 13.40 -7.52 -17.87
C PHE A 53 13.64 -6.18 -18.62
N LYS A 54 13.88 -5.11 -17.83
CA LYS A 54 15.22 -4.49 -17.56
C LYS A 54 14.98 -3.14 -16.85
N PRO A 55 15.56 -2.88 -15.66
CA PRO A 55 15.42 -1.58 -15.03
C PRO A 55 16.27 -0.55 -15.79
N GLY A 56 15.61 0.20 -16.67
CA GLY A 56 16.11 1.48 -17.14
C GLY A 56 16.15 2.46 -15.97
N ASN A 57 17.25 3.20 -15.89
CA ASN A 57 17.70 4.04 -14.80
C ASN A 57 16.78 5.26 -14.57
N LEU A 58 15.54 5.04 -14.11
CA LEU A 58 14.64 6.11 -13.67
C LEU A 58 14.94 6.42 -12.19
N SER A 59 15.75 7.45 -12.00
CA SER A 59 15.92 8.17 -10.73
C SER A 59 14.62 8.91 -10.38
N TYR A 60 13.61 8.17 -9.94
CA TYR A 60 12.61 8.73 -9.04
C TYR A 60 13.06 8.39 -7.65
N GLY A 61 13.16 9.40 -6.78
CA GLY A 61 13.47 9.22 -5.37
C GLY A 61 12.52 8.21 -4.76
N ARG A 62 12.97 6.96 -4.73
CA ARG A 62 12.36 5.88 -3.95
C ARG A 62 12.23 6.47 -2.55
N PRO A 63 11.06 6.44 -1.89
CA PRO A 63 11.02 6.68 -0.46
C PRO A 63 12.05 5.70 0.11
N THR A 64 13.16 6.25 0.59
CA THR A 64 14.24 5.48 1.18
C THR A 64 13.63 4.87 2.41
N MET A 65 13.08 3.66 2.25
CA MET A 65 12.80 2.77 3.37
C MET A 65 14.06 2.84 4.22
N PRO A 66 13.95 3.24 5.50
CA PRO A 66 15.12 3.44 6.33
C PRO A 66 15.97 2.19 6.20
N THR A 67 17.22 2.34 5.77
CA THR A 67 18.16 1.23 5.68
C THR A 67 18.27 0.67 7.09
N ILE A 68 17.52 -0.39 7.36
CA ILE A 68 17.59 -1.08 8.64
C ILE A 68 18.97 -1.71 8.61
N GLN A 69 19.92 -1.08 9.30
CA GLN A 69 21.23 -1.66 9.52
C GLN A 69 21.00 -2.92 10.34
N VAL A 70 20.89 -4.05 9.65
CA VAL A 70 20.92 -5.36 10.26
C VAL A 70 22.35 -5.51 10.75
N SER A 71 22.57 -5.33 12.05
CA SER A 71 23.90 -5.54 12.62
C SER A 71 24.38 -6.93 12.20
N ASN A 72 25.62 -7.01 11.71
CA ASN A 72 26.25 -8.24 11.21
C ASN A 72 26.43 -9.35 12.27
N ALA A 73 25.82 -9.19 13.46
CA ALA A 73 25.59 -10.30 14.36
C ALA A 73 24.81 -11.37 13.57
N LYS A 74 25.37 -12.58 13.47
CA LYS A 74 24.84 -13.73 12.71
C LYS A 74 23.43 -14.08 13.16
N ARG A 75 22.42 -13.36 12.69
CA ARG A 75 21.02 -13.64 12.98
C ARG A 75 20.60 -14.81 12.09
N ARG A 76 19.82 -15.70 12.68
CA ARG A 76 19.19 -16.85 12.01
C ARG A 76 17.73 -16.52 11.75
N CYS A 77 17.18 -17.08 10.69
CA CYS A 77 15.79 -16.78 10.32
C CYS A 77 14.86 -17.29 11.42
N GLU A 78 14.00 -16.41 11.93
CA GLU A 78 13.13 -16.78 13.05
C GLU A 78 12.11 -17.84 12.64
N ALA A 79 11.60 -17.79 11.40
CA ALA A 79 10.70 -18.79 10.86
C ALA A 79 11.40 -20.15 10.60
N CYS A 80 12.70 -20.14 10.29
CA CYS A 80 13.48 -21.38 10.18
C CYS A 80 13.67 -22.05 11.55
N LYS A 81 13.80 -21.27 12.63
CA LYS A 81 13.93 -21.84 13.98
C LYS A 81 12.65 -22.54 14.45
N THR A 82 11.49 -22.02 14.05
CA THR A 82 10.19 -22.59 14.45
C THR A 82 9.80 -23.81 13.64
N ASN A 83 10.35 -23.99 12.43
CA ASN A 83 10.05 -25.12 11.56
C ASN A 83 11.24 -26.10 11.50
N PRO A 84 11.19 -27.26 12.21
CA PRO A 84 12.28 -28.23 12.22
C PRO A 84 12.53 -28.88 10.86
N ALA A 85 11.55 -28.82 9.94
CA ALA A 85 11.69 -29.30 8.57
C ALA A 85 12.55 -28.39 7.67
N THR A 86 12.82 -27.15 8.08
CA THR A 86 13.58 -26.19 7.26
C THR A 86 15.00 -26.05 7.79
N LYS A 87 15.98 -26.12 6.89
CA LYS A 87 17.38 -25.87 7.23
C LYS A 87 17.55 -24.42 7.71
N ASP A 88 18.28 -24.24 8.80
CA ASP A 88 18.55 -22.92 9.38
C ASP A 88 19.34 -22.04 8.40
N ASN A 89 18.62 -21.16 7.71
CA ASN A 89 19.17 -20.31 6.67
C ASN A 89 19.69 -18.97 7.25
N LYS A 90 20.77 -18.47 6.66
CA LYS A 90 21.30 -17.13 6.96
C LYS A 90 20.25 -16.08 6.62
N THR A 91 20.17 -15.04 7.45
CA THR A 91 19.21 -13.96 7.28
C THR A 91 19.74 -12.98 6.24
N THR A 92 18.91 -12.69 5.24
CA THR A 92 19.19 -11.70 4.20
C THR A 92 18.27 -10.48 4.32
N ALA A 93 17.24 -10.57 5.16
CA ALA A 93 16.21 -9.54 5.31
C ALA A 93 15.63 -9.52 6.75
N VAL A 94 14.76 -8.54 7.00
CA VAL A 94 13.91 -8.43 8.20
C VAL A 94 12.48 -8.15 7.78
N TYR A 95 11.50 -8.59 8.57
CA TYR A 95 10.08 -8.30 8.30
C TYR A 95 9.77 -6.80 8.46
N ASP A 96 8.87 -6.24 7.66
CA ASP A 96 8.60 -4.79 7.64
C ASP A 96 7.94 -4.30 8.93
N ILE A 97 7.07 -5.12 9.52
CA ILE A 97 6.26 -4.76 10.70
C ILE A 97 7.03 -4.99 12.01
N CYS A 98 7.50 -6.22 12.25
CA CYS A 98 8.12 -6.60 13.52
C CYS A 98 9.65 -6.56 13.51
N ARG A 99 10.28 -6.30 12.36
CA ARG A 99 11.74 -6.26 12.16
C ARG A 99 12.48 -7.53 12.62
N LYS A 100 11.77 -8.65 12.76
CA LYS A 100 12.38 -9.96 13.06
C LYS A 100 13.20 -10.45 11.85
N PRO A 101 14.33 -11.14 12.08
CA PRO A 101 15.23 -11.54 11.02
C PRO A 101 14.67 -12.71 10.20
N CYS A 102 14.84 -12.64 8.87
CA CYS A 102 14.25 -13.56 7.92
C CYS A 102 15.21 -13.97 6.79
N CYS A 103 15.07 -15.19 6.28
CA CYS A 103 15.77 -15.65 5.08
C CYS A 103 14.93 -15.34 3.83
N SER A 104 15.54 -15.38 2.65
CA SER A 104 14.86 -15.14 1.36
C SER A 104 13.63 -16.02 1.15
N ASN A 105 13.64 -17.26 1.65
CA ASN A 105 12.54 -18.22 1.46
C ASN A 105 11.33 -17.92 2.37
N HIS A 106 11.55 -17.19 3.46
CA HIS A 106 10.50 -16.84 4.42
C HIS A 106 10.16 -15.33 4.39
N TYR A 107 10.77 -14.58 3.47
CA TYR A 107 10.54 -13.14 3.35
C TYR A 107 9.18 -12.89 2.70
N ILE A 108 8.21 -12.60 3.56
CA ILE A 108 6.91 -12.04 3.24
C ILE A 108 6.89 -10.70 3.98
N ARG A 109 6.27 -9.65 3.44
CA ARG A 109 6.25 -8.29 4.05
C ARG A 109 5.93 -8.29 5.55
N ALA A 110 5.14 -9.26 6.02
CA ALA A 110 4.84 -9.53 7.42
C ALA A 110 5.17 -10.97 7.81
N CYS A 111 5.64 -11.21 9.04
CA CYS A 111 5.72 -12.57 9.59
C CYS A 111 4.31 -13.12 9.86
N GLN A 112 4.16 -14.44 9.98
CA GLN A 112 2.85 -15.10 10.21
C GLN A 112 2.04 -14.49 11.35
N SER A 113 2.67 -14.19 12.50
CA SER A 113 2.01 -13.54 13.63
C SER A 113 1.55 -12.11 13.32
N CYS A 114 2.34 -11.33 12.57
CA CYS A 114 1.95 -10.00 12.13
C CYS A 114 0.85 -10.07 11.06
N TYR A 115 0.91 -11.08 10.18
CA TYR A 115 -0.09 -11.29 9.15
C TYR A 115 -1.46 -11.54 9.79
N LEU A 116 -1.55 -12.48 10.73
CA LEU A 116 -2.79 -12.78 11.45
C LEU A 116 -3.34 -11.58 12.23
N ARG A 117 -2.47 -10.78 12.85
CA ARG A 117 -2.90 -9.63 13.65
C ARG A 117 -3.42 -8.46 12.81
N TYR A 118 -2.75 -8.14 11.69
CA TYR A 118 -3.05 -6.95 10.90
C TYR A 118 -3.91 -7.24 9.67
N PHE A 119 -3.92 -8.48 9.18
CA PHE A 119 -4.58 -8.87 7.94
C PHE A 119 -5.50 -10.09 8.12
N GLY A 120 -5.51 -10.73 9.29
CA GLY A 120 -6.24 -11.96 9.55
C GLY A 120 -7.73 -11.82 9.87
N ASN A 121 -8.26 -10.60 10.02
CA ASN A 121 -9.69 -10.37 10.27
C ASN A 121 -10.27 -9.32 9.31
N PRO A 122 -10.95 -9.73 8.23
CA PRO A 122 -11.95 -8.88 7.58
C PRO A 122 -13.32 -8.93 8.28
N SER A 123 -13.53 -9.85 9.23
CA SER A 123 -14.79 -9.95 9.98
C SER A 123 -14.72 -9.11 11.25
N GLY A 124 -14.77 -7.80 11.08
CA GLY A 124 -15.45 -6.96 12.06
C GLY A 124 -16.94 -7.25 11.92
N SER A 125 -17.47 -8.19 12.72
CA SER A 125 -18.83 -8.05 13.22
C SER A 125 -18.82 -6.81 14.11
N ASP A 126 -19.03 -5.68 13.45
CA ASP A 126 -19.45 -4.41 14.02
C ASP A 126 -20.88 -4.65 14.53
N GLU A 127 -21.01 -5.34 15.68
CA GLU A 127 -22.25 -5.31 16.46
C GLU A 127 -22.25 -4.00 17.26
N GLY A 128 -22.43 -2.91 16.51
CA GLY A 128 -22.81 -1.61 17.02
C GLY A 128 -24.32 -1.42 16.90
N SER A 129 -24.92 -1.14 18.06
CA SER A 129 -26.19 -0.42 18.29
C SER A 129 -27.50 -1.00 17.73
N ASP A 130 -28.36 -1.46 18.63
CA ASP A 130 -29.78 -1.10 18.58
C ASP A 130 -30.10 -0.34 19.87
N ASP A 131 -30.11 0.99 19.74
CA ASP A 131 -30.83 1.91 20.61
C ASP A 131 -32.31 1.49 20.62
N LEU A 132 -32.79 0.98 21.75
CA LEU A 132 -34.23 0.93 22.01
C LEU A 132 -34.59 2.06 22.97
N ASP A 133 -35.14 3.11 22.37
CA ASP A 133 -36.00 4.09 23.01
C ASP A 133 -37.13 3.36 23.77
N GLU A 134 -37.10 3.39 25.11
CA GLU A 134 -38.31 3.25 25.93
C GLU A 134 -38.61 4.59 26.60
N ASP A 135 -39.27 5.44 25.83
CA ASP A 135 -40.12 6.51 26.31
C ASP A 135 -41.52 5.90 26.48
N ASP A 136 -41.88 5.48 27.71
CA ASP A 136 -43.27 5.20 28.04
C ASP A 136 -43.62 5.61 29.49
N ARG A 137 -44.20 6.81 29.58
CA ARG A 137 -45.39 7.18 30.37
C ARG A 137 -45.69 6.36 31.64
N GLN A 138 -45.47 6.97 32.80
CA GLN A 138 -46.54 7.32 33.77
C GLN A 138 -46.05 8.24 34.88
#